data_AF-K8X565-F1
#
_entry.id   AF-K8X565-F1
#
_cell.length_a   1.000
_cell.length_b   1.000
_cell.length_c   1.000
_cell.angle_alpha   90.00
_cell.angle_beta   90.00
_cell.angle_gamma   90.00
#
_symmetry.space_group_name_H-M   'P 1'
#
loop_
_entity.id
_entity.type
_entity.pdbx_description
1 polymer ?
#
loop_
_entity_poly.entity_id
_entity_poly.type
_entity_poly.pdbx_seq_one_letter_code
_entity_poly.pdbx_strand_id
1 'polypeptide(L)'
;MAGPEAPEAGWKAFTENVVGGGRLELDPAGIEQCIKLCQEHAEDMRLLADRARDDLRATELGIGEKDIDSAKELARKFDEKAVGGGDAIAVSNTAVGLFLAHQAYAKDMGSMFEAVLRRYREQDAAFAAELGSAGADV
;
A
#
# COMPACT_ATOMS: atom_id res chain seq x y z
N MET A 1 8.56 -3.53 -19.89
CA MET A 1 9.16 -3.63 -18.55
C MET A 1 8.07 -4.11 -17.63
N ALA A 2 8.04 -5.42 -17.33
CA ALA A 2 7.11 -5.97 -16.35
C ALA A 2 7.44 -5.31 -15.00
N GLY A 3 6.45 -4.67 -14.38
CA GLY A 3 6.59 -4.22 -12.99
C GLY A 3 6.88 -5.43 -12.08
N PRO A 4 7.44 -5.22 -10.88
CA PRO A 4 7.55 -6.32 -9.94
C PRO A 4 6.14 -6.85 -9.72
N GLU A 5 5.90 -8.09 -10.16
CA GLU A 5 4.68 -8.79 -9.78
C GLU A 5 4.59 -8.71 -8.27
N ALA A 6 3.53 -8.08 -7.77
CA ALA A 6 3.26 -8.08 -6.34
C ALA A 6 3.36 -9.54 -5.89
N PRO A 7 4.08 -9.87 -4.79
CA PRO A 7 4.25 -11.24 -4.35
C PRO A 7 2.95 -11.72 -3.68
N GLU A 8 1.79 -11.61 -4.33
CA GLU A 8 0.53 -12.16 -3.81
C GLU A 8 0.72 -13.65 -3.47
N ALA A 9 1.51 -14.37 -4.26
CA ALA A 9 1.88 -15.76 -4.03
C ALA A 9 2.83 -15.96 -2.83
N GLY A 10 3.72 -14.99 -2.55
CA GLY A 10 4.68 -15.08 -1.44
C GLY A 10 4.03 -14.76 -0.09
N TRP A 11 3.15 -13.76 -0.06
CA TRP A 11 2.52 -13.29 1.17
C TRP A 11 1.40 -14.19 1.67
N LYS A 12 0.57 -14.71 0.75
CA LYS A 12 -0.45 -15.70 1.10
C LYS A 12 0.16 -16.94 1.72
N ALA A 13 1.23 -17.46 1.11
CA ALA A 13 2.01 -18.59 1.63
C ALA A 13 2.66 -18.27 2.99
N PHE A 14 3.20 -17.07 3.20
CA PHE A 14 3.72 -16.65 4.50
C PHE A 14 2.64 -16.67 5.56
N THR A 15 1.47 -16.07 5.32
CA THR A 15 0.36 -16.11 6.28
C THR A 15 -0.19 -17.51 6.51
N GLU A 16 -0.35 -18.33 5.47
CA GLU A 16 -0.86 -19.70 5.64
C GLU A 16 0.10 -20.55 6.49
N ASN A 17 1.41 -20.37 6.32
CA ASN A 17 2.44 -21.08 7.07
C ASN A 17 2.55 -20.59 8.53
N VAL A 18 2.47 -19.27 8.73
CA VAL A 18 2.47 -18.63 10.06
C VAL A 18 1.18 -18.93 10.84
N VAL A 19 0.04 -19.07 10.16
CA VAL A 19 -1.27 -19.40 10.78
C VAL A 19 -1.42 -20.91 11.04
N GLY A 20 -0.75 -21.75 10.24
CA GLY A 20 -0.85 -23.23 10.32
C GLY A 20 0.20 -23.92 11.19
N GLY A 21 1.37 -23.31 11.43
CA GLY A 21 2.49 -23.90 12.18
C GLY A 21 2.57 -23.36 13.60
N GLY A 22 2.29 -24.21 14.59
CA GLY A 22 2.13 -23.85 16.01
C GLY A 22 3.19 -22.90 16.59
N ARG A 23 2.66 -21.86 17.27
CA ARG A 23 3.31 -20.96 18.22
C ARG A 23 4.23 -19.90 17.61
N LEU A 24 3.58 -18.81 17.18
CA LEU A 24 4.19 -17.51 16.97
C LEU A 24 4.65 -16.92 18.31
N GLU A 25 5.96 -16.83 18.55
CA GLU A 25 6.51 -15.79 19.43
C GLU A 25 6.37 -14.45 18.71
N LEU A 26 5.15 -13.92 18.69
CA LEU A 26 4.89 -12.57 18.18
C LEU A 26 5.01 -11.57 19.31
N ASP A 27 5.70 -10.47 19.03
CA ASP A 27 5.59 -9.23 19.80
C ASP A 27 4.38 -8.43 19.28
N PRO A 28 3.24 -8.41 20.01
CA PRO A 28 2.05 -7.71 19.56
C PRO A 28 2.27 -6.20 19.42
N ALA A 29 3.11 -5.62 20.28
CA ALA A 29 3.44 -4.19 20.23
C ALA A 29 4.23 -3.85 18.95
N GLY A 30 5.16 -4.74 18.56
CA GLY A 30 5.88 -4.63 17.29
C GLY A 30 4.95 -4.69 16.07
N ILE A 31 3.96 -5.60 16.05
CA ILE A 31 2.98 -5.66 14.95
C ILE A 31 2.09 -4.42 14.93
N GLU A 32 1.61 -3.96 16.08
CA GLU A 32 0.81 -2.73 16.20
C GLU A 32 1.59 -1.51 15.67
N GLN A 33 2.89 -1.44 15.96
CA GLN A 33 3.76 -0.41 15.40
C GLN A 33 3.88 -0.53 13.88
N CYS A 34 4.04 -1.74 13.33
CA CYS A 34 4.07 -1.96 11.89
C CYS A 34 2.76 -1.52 11.21
N ILE A 35 1.60 -1.84 11.80
CA ILE A 35 0.28 -1.39 11.31
C ILE A 35 0.24 0.14 11.24
N LYS A 36 0.66 0.80 12.33
CA LYS A 36 0.69 2.27 12.39
C LYS A 36 1.60 2.85 11.30
N LEU A 37 2.80 2.30 11.11
CA LEU A 37 3.73 2.75 10.06
C LEU A 37 3.15 2.54 8.66
N CYS A 38 2.44 1.44 8.42
CA CYS A 38 1.74 1.21 7.15
C CYS A 38 0.63 2.25 6.91
N GLN A 39 -0.14 2.60 7.94
CA GLN A 39 -1.18 3.62 7.86
C GLN A 39 -0.60 5.02 7.61
N GLU A 40 0.45 5.40 8.34
CA GLU A 40 1.16 6.67 8.15
C GLU A 40 1.73 6.77 6.73
N HIS A 41 2.40 5.72 6.26
CA HIS A 41 2.94 5.69 4.90
C HIS A 41 1.85 5.77 3.83
N ALA A 42 0.73 5.07 4.01
CA ALA A 42 -0.40 5.13 3.08
C ALA A 42 -1.01 6.54 3.01
N GLU A 43 -1.03 7.27 4.13
CA GLU A 43 -1.51 8.64 4.18
C GLU A 43 -0.52 9.62 3.53
N ASP A 44 0.78 9.48 3.80
CA ASP A 44 1.82 10.27 3.15
C ASP A 44 1.78 10.12 1.62
N MET A 45 1.62 8.89 1.14
CA MET A 45 1.51 8.62 -0.30
C MET A 45 0.24 9.23 -0.89
N ARG A 46 -0.88 9.23 -0.15
CA ARG A 46 -2.11 9.91 -0.57
C ARG A 46 -1.87 11.41 -0.73
N LEU A 47 -1.24 12.04 0.27
CA LEU A 47 -0.95 13.47 0.25
C LEU A 47 0.00 13.84 -0.89
N LEU A 48 1.00 13.01 -1.18
CA LEU A 48 1.87 13.20 -2.34
C LEU A 48 1.13 13.02 -3.67
N ALA A 49 0.19 12.08 -3.77
CA ALA A 49 -0.64 11.92 -4.95
C ALA A 49 -1.54 13.15 -5.19
N ASP A 50 -2.13 13.70 -4.13
CA ASP A 50 -2.97 14.90 -4.22
C ASP A 50 -2.13 16.12 -4.61
N ARG A 51 -0.96 16.31 -3.98
CA ARG A 51 -0.01 17.37 -4.38
C ARG A 51 0.48 17.20 -5.81
N ALA A 52 0.81 15.99 -6.25
CA ALA A 52 1.22 15.74 -7.63
C ALA A 52 0.09 16.10 -8.61
N ARG A 53 -1.17 15.86 -8.23
CA ARG A 53 -2.32 16.23 -9.05
C ARG A 53 -2.46 17.75 -9.20
N ASP A 54 -2.23 18.49 -8.13
CA ASP A 54 -2.42 19.94 -8.11
C ASP A 54 -1.20 20.69 -8.66
N ASP A 55 0.01 20.28 -8.26
CA ASP A 55 1.26 21.00 -8.54
C ASP A 55 1.85 20.68 -9.92
N LEU A 56 1.63 19.46 -10.44
CA LEU A 56 2.27 19.00 -11.70
C LEU A 56 1.36 19.11 -12.91
N ARG A 57 0.13 19.57 -12.74
CA ARG A 57 -0.82 19.70 -13.84
C ARG A 57 -0.35 20.78 -14.81
N ALA A 58 -0.01 20.36 -16.03
CA ALA A 58 0.60 21.23 -17.03
C ALA A 58 -0.48 21.86 -17.92
N THR A 59 -1.35 22.69 -17.34
CA THR A 59 -2.45 23.33 -18.09
C THR A 59 -1.95 24.40 -19.06
N GLU A 60 -0.98 25.22 -18.62
CA GLU A 60 -0.18 26.12 -19.46
C GLU A 60 1.25 26.16 -18.85
N LEU A 61 2.26 25.69 -19.58
CA LEU A 61 3.69 25.78 -19.21
C LEU A 61 4.34 27.09 -19.70
N GLY A 62 3.68 27.84 -20.58
CA GLY A 62 4.18 29.11 -21.11
C GLY A 62 5.31 28.94 -22.12
N ILE A 63 5.40 27.78 -22.78
CA ILE A 63 6.43 27.44 -23.76
C ILE A 63 6.01 27.77 -25.21
N GLY A 64 4.94 28.55 -25.38
CA GLY A 64 4.40 28.91 -26.69
C GLY A 64 3.29 27.98 -27.16
N GLU A 65 2.56 27.34 -26.24
CA GLU A 65 1.47 26.41 -26.56
C GLU A 65 0.30 27.09 -27.29
N LYS A 66 0.23 28.42 -27.33
CA LYS A 66 -0.82 29.14 -28.08
C LYS A 66 -0.53 29.11 -29.57
N ASP A 67 0.75 29.17 -29.94
CA ASP A 67 1.19 29.45 -31.31
C ASP A 67 1.98 28.29 -31.94
N ILE A 68 2.48 27.34 -31.14
CA ILE A 68 3.35 26.26 -31.59
C ILE A 68 2.74 24.90 -31.25
N ASP A 69 2.42 24.10 -32.28
CA ASP A 69 1.76 22.81 -32.08
C ASP A 69 2.64 21.77 -31.36
N SER A 70 3.95 21.78 -31.59
CA SER A 70 4.88 20.93 -30.83
C SER A 70 4.94 21.30 -29.34
N ALA A 71 4.75 22.58 -29.00
CA ALA A 71 4.67 23.06 -27.63
C ALA A 71 3.36 22.59 -26.95
N LYS A 72 2.23 22.64 -27.66
CA LYS A 72 0.96 22.05 -27.20
C LYS A 72 1.11 20.56 -26.90
N GLU A 73 1.73 19.83 -27.82
CA GLU A 73 1.91 18.39 -27.67
C GLU A 73 2.83 18.06 -26.50
N LEU A 74 3.88 18.87 -26.27
CA LEU A 74 4.77 18.72 -25.13
C LEU A 74 4.06 18.99 -23.81
N ALA A 75 3.30 20.08 -23.70
CA ALA A 75 2.51 20.39 -22.51
C ALA A 75 1.50 19.28 -22.18
N ARG A 76 0.80 18.77 -23.20
CA ARG A 76 -0.07 17.60 -23.06
C ARG A 76 0.68 16.38 -22.52
N LYS A 77 1.84 16.04 -23.08
CA LYS A 77 2.65 14.90 -22.62
C LYS A 77 3.14 15.06 -21.18
N PHE A 78 3.48 16.27 -20.76
CA PHE A 78 3.80 16.57 -19.38
C PHE A 78 2.61 16.33 -18.45
N ASP A 79 1.42 16.82 -18.83
CA ASP A 79 0.18 16.60 -18.07
C ASP A 79 -0.15 15.11 -17.97
N GLU A 80 -0.12 14.39 -19.10
CA GLU A 80 -0.35 12.94 -19.14
C GLU A 80 0.66 12.16 -18.27
N LYS A 81 1.92 12.59 -18.21
CA LYS A 81 2.94 11.95 -17.37
C LYS A 81 2.77 12.28 -15.88
N ALA A 82 2.29 13.48 -15.56
CA ALA A 82 2.06 13.92 -14.19
C ALA A 82 0.82 13.23 -13.59
N VAL A 83 -0.33 13.37 -14.24
CA VAL A 83 -1.64 13.01 -13.67
C VAL A 83 -2.34 11.87 -14.40
N GLY A 84 -1.90 11.52 -15.61
CA GLY A 84 -2.56 10.54 -16.48
C GLY A 84 -3.57 11.17 -17.42
N GLY A 85 -4.48 10.35 -17.97
CA GLY A 85 -5.56 10.81 -18.85
C GLY A 85 -5.32 10.63 -20.36
N GLY A 86 -4.16 10.10 -20.76
CA GLY A 86 -3.87 9.68 -22.13
C GLY A 86 -3.71 8.17 -22.26
N ASP A 87 -3.94 7.63 -23.46
CA ASP A 87 -3.86 6.18 -23.73
C ASP A 87 -2.40 5.65 -23.75
N ALA A 88 -1.42 6.55 -23.88
CA ALA A 88 -0.02 6.17 -24.09
C ALA A 88 0.74 5.83 -22.81
N ILE A 89 0.29 6.30 -21.64
CA ILE A 89 1.00 6.13 -20.36
C ILE A 89 0.10 5.34 -19.42
N ALA A 90 0.52 4.11 -19.08
CA ALA A 90 -0.13 3.33 -18.04
C ALA A 90 -0.20 4.14 -16.73
N VAL A 91 -1.34 4.09 -16.03
CA VAL A 91 -1.58 4.89 -14.82
C VAL A 91 -0.46 4.69 -13.78
N SER A 92 0.04 3.47 -13.60
CA SER A 92 1.16 3.18 -12.68
C SER A 92 2.48 3.88 -13.03
N ASN A 93 2.61 4.39 -14.25
CA ASN A 93 3.78 5.14 -14.71
C ASN A 93 3.59 6.67 -14.66
N THR A 94 2.49 7.16 -14.10
CA THR A 94 2.29 8.59 -13.82
C THR A 94 2.77 8.92 -12.42
N ALA A 95 3.05 10.19 -12.12
CA ALA A 95 3.46 10.58 -10.77
C ALA A 95 2.34 10.27 -9.76
N VAL A 96 1.10 10.66 -10.08
CA VAL A 96 -0.08 10.36 -9.25
C VAL A 96 -0.26 8.85 -9.08
N GLY A 97 -0.21 8.07 -10.16
CA GLY A 97 -0.45 6.64 -10.11
C GLY A 97 0.66 5.87 -9.40
N LEU A 98 1.91 6.34 -9.45
CA LEU A 98 3.00 5.77 -8.66
C LEU A 98 2.71 5.90 -7.16
N PHE A 99 2.34 7.10 -6.69
CA PHE A 99 2.02 7.30 -5.28
C PHE A 99 0.80 6.49 -4.84
N LEU A 100 -0.25 6.41 -5.67
CA LEU A 100 -1.42 5.58 -5.38
C LEU A 100 -1.08 4.08 -5.35
N ALA A 101 -0.15 3.61 -6.19
CA ALA A 101 0.32 2.22 -6.13
C ALA A 101 1.06 1.94 -4.81
N HIS A 102 1.93 2.85 -4.36
CA HIS A 102 2.59 2.73 -3.06
C HIS A 102 1.59 2.80 -1.88
N GLN A 103 0.57 3.64 -1.97
CA GLN A 103 -0.52 3.67 -1.00
C GLN A 103 -1.23 2.32 -0.92
N ALA A 104 -1.60 1.73 -2.06
CA ALA A 104 -2.27 0.44 -2.11
C ALA A 104 -1.41 -0.65 -1.47
N TYR A 105 -0.13 -0.72 -1.85
CA TYR A 105 0.81 -1.67 -1.28
C TYR A 105 0.95 -1.54 0.25
N ALA A 106 1.00 -0.31 0.77
CA ALA A 106 1.07 -0.06 2.21
C ALA A 106 -0.20 -0.52 2.94
N LYS A 107 -1.38 -0.30 2.35
CA LYS A 107 -2.67 -0.78 2.90
C LYS A 107 -2.78 -2.29 2.89
N ASP A 108 -2.33 -2.94 1.82
CA ASP A 108 -2.32 -4.40 1.71
C ASP A 108 -1.43 -5.00 2.79
N MET A 109 -0.20 -4.51 2.93
CA MET A 109 0.73 -4.92 3.98
C MET A 109 0.18 -4.67 5.40
N GLY A 110 -0.46 -3.53 5.63
CA GLY A 110 -1.14 -3.23 6.90
C GLY A 110 -2.25 -4.23 7.23
N SER A 111 -3.09 -4.57 6.25
CA SER A 111 -4.18 -5.54 6.41
C SER A 111 -3.65 -6.94 6.77
N MET A 112 -2.45 -7.30 6.27
CA MET A 112 -1.79 -8.55 6.63
C MET A 112 -1.34 -8.56 8.09
N PHE A 113 -0.71 -7.48 8.57
CA PHE A 113 -0.33 -7.36 9.97
C PHE A 113 -1.54 -7.42 10.90
N GLU A 114 -2.65 -6.77 10.53
CA GLU A 114 -3.92 -6.85 11.25
C GLU A 114 -4.45 -8.29 11.32
N ALA A 115 -4.40 -9.04 10.21
CA ALA A 115 -4.83 -10.42 10.17
C ALA A 115 -3.99 -11.34 11.07
N VAL A 116 -2.66 -11.16 11.06
CA VAL A 116 -1.73 -11.90 11.92
C VAL A 116 -1.97 -11.59 13.40
N LEU A 117 -2.10 -10.31 13.76
CA LEU A 117 -2.35 -9.89 15.13
C LEU A 117 -3.69 -10.43 15.66
N ARG A 118 -4.74 -10.39 14.83
CA ARG A 118 -6.05 -10.97 15.18
C ARG A 118 -5.92 -12.47 15.48
N ARG A 119 -5.23 -13.22 14.61
CA ARG A 119 -5.05 -14.66 14.80
C ARG A 119 -4.26 -14.98 16.07
N TYR A 120 -3.21 -14.21 16.35
CA TYR A 120 -2.43 -14.36 17.57
C TYR A 120 -3.29 -14.18 18.83
N ARG A 121 -4.09 -13.10 18.88
CA ARG A 121 -4.99 -12.82 20.02
C ARG A 121 -6.05 -13.91 20.22
N GLU A 122 -6.58 -14.47 19.13
CA GLU A 122 -7.52 -15.61 19.20
C GLU A 122 -6.87 -16.87 19.79
N GLN A 123 -5.62 -17.16 19.40
CA GLN A 123 -4.88 -18.31 19.93
C GLN A 123 -4.54 -18.11 21.41
N ASP A 124 -4.07 -16.92 21.80
CA ASP A 124 -3.74 -16.60 23.19
C ASP A 124 -4.97 -16.73 24.11
N ALA A 125 -6.12 -16.21 23.68
CA ALA A 125 -7.38 -16.36 24.40
C ALA A 125 -7.84 -17.82 24.54
N ALA A 126 -7.65 -18.63 23.49
CA ALA A 126 -7.98 -20.06 23.52
C ALA A 126 -7.08 -20.83 24.51
N PHE A 127 -5.77 -20.56 24.50
CA PHE A 127 -4.83 -21.16 25.46
C PHE A 127 -5.13 -20.75 26.90
N ALA A 128 -5.46 -19.48 27.14
CA ALA A 128 -5.83 -18.98 28.46
C ALA A 128 -7.11 -19.68 28.99
N ALA A 129 -8.11 -19.90 28.12
CA ALA A 129 -9.33 -20.60 28.48
C ALA A 129 -9.09 -22.09 28.81
N GLU A 130 -8.28 -22.78 28.01
CA GLU A 130 -7.92 -24.18 28.24
C GLU A 130 -7.16 -24.36 29.57
N LEU A 131 -6.16 -23.50 29.84
CA LEU A 131 -5.41 -23.54 31.09
C LEU A 131 -6.28 -23.20 32.31
N GLY A 132 -7.21 -22.24 32.17
CA GLY A 132 -8.17 -21.89 33.22
C GLY A 132 -9.11 -23.04 33.56
N SER A 133 -9.57 -23.81 32.57
CA SER A 133 -10.39 -25.01 32.81
C SER A 133 -9.60 -26.14 33.48
N ALA A 134 -8.36 -26.40 33.04
CA ALA A 134 -7.52 -27.44 33.62
C ALA A 134 -7.09 -27.14 35.07
N GLY A 135 -6.97 -25.87 35.45
CA GLY A 135 -6.68 -25.45 36.83
C GLY A 135 -7.89 -25.41 37.76
N ALA A 136 -9.12 -25.47 37.23
CA ALA A 136 -10.35 -25.49 38.02
C ALA A 136 -10.78 -26.92 38.44
N ASP A 137 -10.21 -27.94 37.81
CA ASP A 137 -10.47 -29.37 38.07
C ASP A 137 -9.44 -30.01 39.04
N VAL A 138 -8.63 -29.22 39.75
CA VAL A 138 -7.65 -29.65 40.77
C VAL A 138 -7.95 -29.00 42.12
#